data_AF-A0A0A9EV87-F1
#
_entry.id   AF-A0A0A9EV87-F1
#
_cell.length_a   1.000
_cell.length_b   1.000
_cell.length_c   1.000
_cell.angle_alpha   90.00
_cell.angle_beta   90.00
_cell.angle_gamma   90.00
#
_symmetry.space_group_name_H-M   'P 1'
#
loop_
_entity.id
_entity.type
_entity.pdbx_description
1 polymer ?
#
loop_
_entity_poly.entity_id
_entity_poly.type
_entity_poly.pdbx_seq_one_letter_code
_entity_poly.pdbx_strand_id
1 'polypeptide(L)'
;MQVWYPSQGADPFKQEDFLQLDPELEFDREVYPLGLLPNVGVVVGVSQRMSFSTAEFPCFEPSPQAQTILHCLLRHLLQRDKNEEALRLANLSAEKPHFSHCLEWLLFTVFDADISRPSASKNQVSQKK
;
A
#
# COMPACT_ATOMS: atom_id res chain seq x y z
N MET A 1 8.37 31.23 -1.18
CA MET A 1 7.55 30.01 -1.37
C MET A 1 8.47 28.83 -1.12
N GLN A 2 8.36 28.20 0.04
CA GLN A 2 9.28 27.14 0.47
C GLN A 2 8.75 25.81 -0.09
N VAL A 3 9.39 25.35 -1.16
CA VAL A 3 9.10 24.06 -1.80
C VAL A 3 9.59 22.98 -0.86
N TRP A 4 8.71 22.04 -0.48
CA TRP A 4 9.08 20.86 0.30
C TRP A 4 9.97 19.95 -0.56
N TYR A 5 11.26 20.24 -0.61
CA TYR A 5 12.28 19.22 -0.87
C TYR A 5 12.73 18.65 0.47
N PRO A 6 12.96 17.34 0.59
CA PRO A 6 13.66 16.81 1.74
C PRO A 6 15.07 17.42 1.75
N SER A 7 15.29 18.38 2.63
CA SER A 7 16.59 19.02 2.84
C SER A 7 17.58 17.96 3.31
N GLN A 8 18.73 17.88 2.64
CA GLN A 8 19.83 16.91 2.87
C GLN A 8 20.55 17.09 4.23
N GLY A 9 19.84 17.41 5.32
CA GLY A 9 20.44 17.80 6.59
C GLY A 9 19.76 17.24 7.85
N ALA A 10 18.74 16.38 7.71
CA ALA A 10 18.24 15.60 8.84
C ALA A 10 18.81 14.19 8.75
N ASP A 11 19.24 13.65 9.89
CA ASP A 11 19.77 12.31 10.20
C ASP A 11 19.62 11.29 9.05
N PRO A 12 20.65 10.52 8.64
CA PRO A 12 20.47 9.45 7.68
C PRO A 12 19.56 8.39 8.29
N PHE A 13 18.24 8.60 8.15
CA PHE A 13 17.25 7.55 8.15
C PHE A 13 17.81 6.49 7.24
N LYS A 14 18.18 5.34 7.82
CA LYS A 14 18.90 4.30 7.12
C LYS A 14 18.03 3.89 5.95
N GLN A 15 18.50 4.14 4.73
CA GLN A 15 17.83 3.79 3.49
C GLN A 15 17.41 2.31 3.47
N GLU A 16 18.12 1.45 4.21
CA GLU A 16 17.80 0.04 4.42
C GLU A 16 16.45 -0.19 5.14
N ASP A 17 16.03 0.68 6.05
CA ASP A 17 14.72 0.59 6.72
C ASP A 17 13.57 0.83 5.71
N PHE A 18 13.81 1.60 4.64
CA PHE A 18 12.84 1.81 3.56
C PHE A 18 12.81 0.65 2.55
N LEU A 19 13.93 -0.06 2.36
CA LEU A 19 14.01 -1.23 1.48
C LEU A 19 13.39 -2.49 2.12
N GLN A 20 13.18 -2.47 3.43
CA GLN A 20 12.49 -3.51 4.20
C GLN A 20 10.98 -3.24 4.37
N LEU A 21 10.48 -2.08 3.95
CA LEU A 21 9.05 -1.84 3.83
C LEU A 21 8.54 -2.71 2.68
N ASP A 22 7.58 -3.58 2.99
CA ASP A 22 6.89 -4.48 2.07
C ASP A 22 6.65 -3.76 0.72
N PRO A 23 7.24 -4.23 -0.39
CA PRO A 23 7.30 -3.47 -1.66
C PRO A 23 5.93 -3.28 -2.35
N GLU A 24 4.83 -3.68 -1.72
CA GLU A 24 3.50 -3.77 -2.32
C GLU A 24 2.45 -2.88 -1.66
N LEU A 25 2.86 -1.80 -0.98
CA LEU A 25 1.93 -0.70 -0.78
C LEU A 25 1.77 0.04 -2.12
N GLU A 26 1.06 -0.59 -3.06
CA GLU A 26 0.67 0.01 -4.34
C GLU A 26 -0.39 1.07 -4.08
N PHE A 27 0.07 2.22 -3.58
CA PHE A 27 -0.69 3.44 -3.76
C PHE A 27 -0.89 3.67 -5.24
N ASP A 28 -2.08 4.16 -5.58
CA ASP A 28 -2.30 4.67 -6.91
C ASP A 28 -1.28 5.80 -7.16
N ARG A 29 -0.38 5.58 -8.13
CA ARG A 29 0.73 6.50 -8.45
C ARG A 29 0.22 7.84 -8.99
N GLU A 30 -1.03 7.88 -9.44
CA GLU A 30 -1.70 9.09 -9.91
C GLU A 30 -2.32 9.89 -8.75
N VAL A 31 -2.32 9.34 -7.53
CA VAL A 31 -2.87 9.97 -6.33
C VAL A 31 -1.74 10.48 -5.45
N TYR A 32 -1.64 11.80 -5.34
CA TYR A 32 -0.76 12.42 -4.37
C TYR A 32 -1.40 12.34 -2.97
N PRO A 33 -0.77 11.66 -1.99
CA PRO A 33 -1.35 11.50 -0.66
C PRO A 33 -1.32 12.83 0.10
N LEU A 34 -2.46 13.22 0.66
CA LEU A 34 -2.60 14.42 1.48
C LEU A 34 -2.73 14.12 2.97
N GLY A 35 -3.29 12.97 3.33
CA GLY A 35 -3.49 12.63 4.73
C GLY A 35 -4.06 11.24 4.97
N LEU A 36 -4.12 10.87 6.25
CA LEU A 36 -4.65 9.61 6.75
C LEU A 36 -5.89 9.87 7.59
N LEU A 37 -6.95 9.11 7.35
CA LEU A 37 -8.11 9.02 8.22
C LEU A 37 -8.02 7.72 9.03
N PRO A 38 -7.41 7.74 10.23
CA PRO A 38 -7.10 6.54 11.00
C PRO A 38 -8.37 5.79 11.44
N ASN A 39 -9.46 6.52 11.72
CA ASN A 39 -10.72 5.93 12.18
C ASN A 39 -11.36 5.01 11.14
N VAL A 40 -11.09 5.26 9.85
CA VAL A 40 -11.65 4.48 8.76
C VAL A 40 -10.61 3.68 7.97
N GLY A 41 -9.31 3.91 8.20
CA GLY A 41 -8.23 3.20 7.51
C GLY A 41 -8.13 3.59 6.04
N VAL A 42 -8.21 4.89 5.76
CA VAL A 42 -8.22 5.46 4.41
C VAL A 42 -7.12 6.50 4.27
N VAL A 43 -6.38 6.43 3.17
CA VAL A 43 -5.53 7.52 2.69
C VAL A 43 -6.35 8.41 1.78
N VAL A 44 -6.37 9.70 2.07
CA VAL A 44 -6.98 10.71 1.20
C VAL A 44 -5.89 11.41 0.42
N GLY A 45 -6.19 11.68 -0.85
CA GLY A 45 -5.25 12.31 -1.76
C GLY A 45 -5.96 13.10 -2.85
N VAL A 46 -5.17 13.58 -3.79
CA VAL A 46 -5.64 14.26 -5.00
C VAL A 46 -4.97 13.66 -6.21
N SER A 47 -5.76 13.39 -7.24
CA SER A 47 -5.26 13.11 -8.58
C SER A 47 -5.58 14.25 -9.52
N GLN A 48 -4.95 14.26 -10.68
CA GLN A 48 -5.21 15.24 -11.73
C GLN A 48 -6.13 14.61 -12.77
N ARG A 49 -7.26 15.27 -13.06
CA ARG A 49 -8.15 14.90 -14.16
C ARG A 49 -8.08 15.94 -15.26
N MET A 50 -8.24 15.49 -16.50
CA MET A 50 -8.36 16.38 -17.64
C MET A 50 -9.81 16.84 -17.78
N SER A 51 -10.03 18.14 -17.81
CA SER A 51 -11.36 18.73 -18.01
C SER A 51 -11.55 19.01 -19.50
N PHE A 52 -12.68 18.56 -20.06
CA PHE A 52 -13.06 18.91 -21.41
C PHE A 52 -13.64 20.33 -21.41
N SER A 53 -12.80 21.30 -21.76
CA SER A 53 -13.22 22.68 -22.00
C SER A 53 -13.12 22.98 -23.50
N THR A 54 -13.84 23.99 -23.96
CA THR A 54 -13.71 24.51 -25.34
C THR A 54 -12.42 25.31 -25.55
N ALA A 55 -11.48 25.26 -24.61
CA ALA A 55 -10.23 26.00 -24.68
C ALA A 55 -9.26 25.34 -25.67
N GLU A 56 -8.37 26.14 -26.24
CA GLU A 56 -7.36 25.70 -27.21
C GLU A 56 -6.31 24.76 -26.59
N PHE A 57 -6.21 24.71 -25.27
CA PHE A 57 -5.25 23.90 -24.53
C PHE A 57 -5.93 23.02 -23.48
N PRO A 58 -5.34 21.85 -23.16
CA PRO A 58 -5.90 20.94 -22.19
C PRO A 58 -5.98 21.59 -20.81
N CYS A 59 -7.17 21.53 -20.23
CA CYS A 59 -7.42 22.00 -18.87
C CYS A 59 -7.30 20.83 -17.90
N PHE A 60 -6.75 21.08 -16.72
CA PHE A 60 -6.59 20.08 -15.67
C PHE A 60 -7.21 20.56 -14.38
N GLU A 61 -7.91 19.67 -13.70
CA GLU A 61 -8.54 19.94 -12.41
C GLU A 61 -8.13 18.91 -11.37
N PRO A 62 -7.90 19.33 -10.10
CA PRO A 62 -7.66 18.40 -9.02
C PRO A 62 -8.94 17.64 -8.69
N SER A 63 -8.83 16.32 -8.59
CA SER A 63 -9.91 15.42 -8.18
C SER A 63 -9.56 14.80 -6.83
N PRO A 64 -10.42 14.92 -5.80
CA PRO A 64 -10.20 14.24 -4.53
C PRO A 64 -10.27 12.73 -4.72
N GLN A 65 -9.41 12.00 -4.01
CA GLN A 65 -9.31 10.54 -4.05
C GLN A 65 -9.24 9.98 -2.63
N ALA A 66 -9.77 8.77 -2.46
CA ALA A 66 -9.76 8.04 -1.20
C ALA A 66 -9.43 6.57 -1.46
N GLN A 67 -8.30 6.11 -0.96
CA GLN A 67 -7.86 4.72 -1.10
C GLN A 67 -7.86 4.06 0.28
N THR A 68 -8.50 2.90 0.38
CA THR A 68 -8.46 2.10 1.61
C THR A 68 -7.12 1.39 1.76
N ILE A 69 -6.56 1.44 2.97
CA ILE A 69 -5.32 0.74 3.33
C ILE A 69 -5.58 -0.50 4.20
N LEU A 70 -6.84 -0.95 4.27
CA LEU A 70 -7.24 -2.07 5.13
C LEU A 70 -6.47 -3.35 4.80
N HIS A 71 -6.35 -3.70 3.52
CA HIS A 71 -5.64 -4.89 3.07
C HIS A 71 -4.17 -4.87 3.52
N CYS A 72 -3.49 -3.72 3.40
CA CYS A 72 -2.10 -3.54 3.83
C CYS A 72 -1.97 -3.71 5.35
N LEU A 73 -2.87 -3.11 6.13
CA LEU A 73 -2.88 -3.23 7.58
C LEU A 73 -3.12 -4.68 8.02
N LEU A 74 -4.08 -5.38 7.39
CA LEU A 74 -4.35 -6.78 7.67
C LEU A 74 -3.14 -7.65 7.36
N ARG A 75 -2.52 -7.49 6.19
CA ARG A 75 -1.30 -8.19 5.80
C ARG A 75 -0.18 -7.99 6.83
N HIS A 76 0.07 -6.74 7.22
CA HIS A 76 1.10 -6.40 8.20
C HIS A 76 0.86 -7.05 9.57
N LEU A 77 -0.39 -7.08 10.03
CA LEU A 77 -0.75 -7.74 11.29
C LEU A 77 -0.57 -9.26 11.20
N LEU A 78 -1.01 -9.87 10.09
CA LEU A 78 -0.89 -11.31 9.86
C LEU A 78 0.58 -11.76 9.74
N GLN A 79 1.42 -11.01 9.03
CA GLN A 79 2.86 -11.29 8.91
C GLN A 79 3.60 -11.22 10.26
N ARG A 80 3.07 -10.47 11.23
CA ARG A 80 3.61 -10.32 12.59
C ARG A 80 2.93 -11.22 13.62
N ASP A 81 2.13 -12.18 13.18
CA ASP A 81 1.38 -13.12 14.03
C ASP A 81 0.42 -12.44 15.03
N LYS A 82 -0.06 -11.24 14.69
CA LYS A 82 -1.02 -10.45 15.47
C LYS A 82 -2.47 -10.77 15.07
N ASN A 83 -2.84 -12.05 15.13
CA ASN A 83 -4.10 -12.57 14.57
C ASN A 83 -5.34 -11.95 15.22
N GLU A 84 -5.34 -11.73 16.54
CA GLU A 84 -6.45 -11.11 17.27
C GLU A 84 -6.67 -9.63 16.85
N GLU A 85 -5.58 -8.87 16.68
CA GLU A 85 -5.65 -7.49 16.20
C GLU A 85 -6.18 -7.43 14.76
N ALA A 86 -5.73 -8.36 13.90
CA ALA A 86 -6.18 -8.48 12.51
C ALA A 86 -7.68 -8.81 12.45
N LEU A 87 -8.14 -9.80 13.22
CA LEU A 87 -9.54 -10.19 13.29
C LEU A 87 -10.42 -9.04 13.79
N ARG A 88 -9.98 -8.33 14.84
CA ARG A 88 -10.69 -7.16 15.36
C ARG A 88 -10.79 -6.05 14.31
N LEU A 89 -9.72 -5.77 13.56
CA LEU A 89 -9.71 -4.76 12.50
C LEU A 89 -10.64 -5.14 11.33
N ALA A 90 -10.64 -6.42 10.94
CA ALA A 90 -11.52 -6.96 9.91
C ALA A 90 -12.99 -6.82 10.32
N ASN A 91 -13.35 -7.22 11.54
CA ASN A 91 -14.70 -7.11 12.07
C ASN A 91 -15.18 -5.65 12.15
N LEU A 92 -14.32 -4.73 12.60
CA LEU A 92 -14.64 -3.29 12.63
C LEU A 92 -14.88 -2.71 11.22
N SER A 93 -14.33 -3.35 10.20
CA SER A 93 -14.41 -2.88 8.80
C SER A 93 -15.41 -3.67 7.96
N ALA A 94 -16.07 -4.69 8.52
CA ALA A 94 -16.97 -5.58 7.79
C ALA A 94 -18.18 -4.86 7.17
N GLU A 95 -18.65 -3.79 7.81
CA GLU A 95 -19.77 -2.96 7.33
C GLU A 95 -19.33 -1.85 6.37
N LYS A 96 -18.03 -1.66 6.15
CA LYS A 96 -17.53 -0.59 5.28
C LYS A 96 -17.70 -0.94 3.80
N PRO A 97 -17.95 0.06 2.94
CA PRO A 97 -17.95 -0.16 1.51
C PRO A 97 -16.59 -0.71 1.07
N HIS A 98 -16.61 -1.62 0.08
CA HIS A 98 -15.43 -2.27 -0.49
C HIS A 98 -14.68 -3.24 0.44
N PHE A 99 -15.21 -3.61 1.61
CA PHE A 99 -14.58 -4.60 2.49
C PHE A 99 -14.23 -5.91 1.77
N SER A 100 -15.17 -6.48 1.01
CA SER A 100 -14.93 -7.71 0.23
C SER A 100 -13.79 -7.54 -0.78
N HIS A 101 -13.73 -6.38 -1.43
CA HIS A 101 -12.66 -6.08 -2.39
C HIS A 101 -11.30 -5.94 -1.70
N CYS A 102 -11.24 -5.36 -0.50
CA CYS A 102 -10.02 -5.34 0.30
C CYS A 102 -9.51 -6.76 0.63
N LEU A 103 -10.42 -7.69 0.96
CA LEU A 103 -10.04 -9.08 1.22
C LEU A 103 -9.58 -9.81 -0.03
N GLU A 104 -10.20 -9.52 -1.18
CA GLU A 104 -9.76 -10.02 -2.48
C GLU A 104 -8.33 -9.54 -2.82
N TRP A 105 -8.04 -8.24 -2.65
CA TRP A 105 -6.68 -7.70 -2.81
C TRP A 105 -5.68 -8.31 -1.84
N LEU A 106 -6.08 -8.51 -0.58
CA LEU A 106 -5.23 -9.18 0.41
C LEU A 106 -4.89 -10.61 -0.06
N LEU A 107 -5.88 -11.36 -0.54
CA LEU A 107 -5.69 -12.69 -1.07
C LEU A 107 -4.74 -12.69 -2.29
N PHE A 108 -4.98 -11.79 -3.24
CA PHE A 108 -4.16 -11.64 -4.44
C PHE A 108 -2.69 -11.37 -4.10
N THR A 109 -2.45 -10.37 -3.25
CA THR A 109 -1.08 -9.98 -2.87
C THR A 109 -0.34 -11.08 -2.11
N VAL A 110 -1.04 -11.85 -1.26
CA VAL A 110 -0.43 -13.02 -0.59
C VAL A 110 -0.08 -14.12 -1.60
N PHE A 111 -0.95 -14.40 -2.57
CA PHE A 111 -0.65 -15.39 -3.61
C PHE A 111 0.50 -14.99 -4.51
N ASP A 112 0.57 -13.72 -4.92
CA ASP A 112 1.66 -13.24 -5.77
C ASP A 112 3.01 -13.31 -5.04
N ALA A 113 3.03 -12.97 -3.75
CA ALA A 113 4.18 -13.15 -2.88
C ALA A 113 4.62 -14.62 -2.73
N ASP A 114 3.69 -15.58 -2.76
CA ASP A 114 4.01 -17.01 -2.69
C ASP A 114 4.53 -17.58 -4.02
N ILE A 115 4.03 -17.10 -5.17
CA ILE A 115 4.48 -17.51 -6.51
C ILE A 115 5.87 -16.93 -6.82
N SER A 116 6.13 -15.70 -6.40
CA SER A 116 7.40 -15.00 -6.61
C SER A 116 8.54 -15.52 -5.72
N ARG A 117 8.26 -16.31 -4.68
CA ARG A 117 9.29 -16.99 -3.89
C ARG A 117 9.99 -18.04 -4.78
N PRO A 118 11.29 -17.89 -5.08
CA PRO A 118 12.02 -18.92 -5.80
C PRO A 118 11.95 -20.20 -4.98
N SER A 119 11.36 -21.26 -5.55
CA SER A 119 11.30 -22.57 -4.91
C SER A 119 12.71 -22.94 -4.47
N ALA A 120 12.96 -23.01 -3.15
CA ALA A 120 14.20 -23.54 -2.62
C ALA A 120 14.24 -25.02 -3.01
N SER A 121 14.77 -25.30 -4.20
CA SER A 121 14.92 -26.65 -4.72
C SER A 121 15.82 -27.42 -3.77
N LYS A 122 15.22 -28.43 -3.15
CA LYS A 122 15.88 -29.58 -2.51
C LYS A 122 17.01 -30.08 -3.41
N ASN A 123 18.25 -29.72 -3.11
CA ASN A 123 19.45 -30.36 -3.67
C ASN A 123 20.61 -30.29 -2.67
N GLN A 124 20.40 -30.77 -1.44
CA GLN A 124 21.49 -31.16 -0.55
C GLN A 124 21.13 -32.42 0.25
N VAL A 125 20.83 -33.51 -0.47
CA VAL A 125 20.98 -34.86 0.06
C VAL A 125 21.66 -35.69 -1.01
N SER A 126 23.01 -35.67 -1.00
CA SER A 126 23.89 -36.81 -1.35
C SER A 126 25.31 -36.31 -1.63
N GLN A 127 26.10 -36.09 -0.59
CA GLN A 127 27.50 -36.51 -0.60
C GLN A 127 27.86 -37.02 0.79
N LYS A 128 27.42 -38.25 1.06
CA LYS A 128 28.13 -39.18 1.94
C LYS A 128 28.98 -40.07 1.03
N LYS A 129 30.28 -39.81 1.00
CA LYS A 129 31.35 -40.82 1.10
C LYS A 129 32.71 -40.13 1.11
#